data_AF-A0A7V9K020-F1
#
_entry.id   AF-A0A7V9K020-F1
#
_cell.length_a   1.000
_cell.length_b   1.000
_cell.length_c   1.000
_cell.angle_alpha   90.00
_cell.angle_beta   90.00
_cell.angle_gamma   90.00
#
_symmetry.space_group_name_H-M   'P 1'
#
loop_
_entity.id
_entity.type
_entity.pdbx_description
1 polymer ?
#
loop_
_entity_poly.entity_id
_entity_poly.type
_entity_poly.pdbx_seq_one_letter_code
_entity_poly.pdbx_strand_id
1 'polypeptide(L)'
;MNIRRSYINTIKRNCASPVNATKGLTYWRNNLFAGIIIFLLPFCVIALIPGVYWSFYTHHYIIAQADIAVLLSILIIAFIKGIPIYIRKIVFIVSAYLLSCIMLYSVGLT
;
A
#
# COMPACT_ATOMS: atom_id res chain seq x y z
N MET A 1 14.61 16.57 -14.32
CA MET A 1 13.75 15.36 -14.22
C MET A 1 12.83 15.49 -13.01
N ASN A 2 11.51 15.58 -13.19
CA ASN A 2 10.57 15.70 -12.07
C ASN A 2 10.19 14.31 -11.52
N ILE A 3 10.94 13.83 -10.53
CA ILE A 3 10.78 12.50 -9.87
C ILE A 3 9.32 12.25 -9.46
N ARG A 4 8.67 13.25 -8.87
CA ARG A 4 7.24 13.23 -8.50
C ARG A 4 6.31 12.92 -9.69
N ARG A 5 6.55 13.52 -10.86
CA ARG A 5 5.71 13.30 -12.04
C ARG A 5 5.88 11.87 -12.56
N SER A 6 7.10 11.35 -12.58
CA SER A 6 7.38 9.99 -13.02
C SER A 6 6.73 8.95 -12.09
N TYR A 7 6.81 9.16 -10.78
CA TYR A 7 6.12 8.36 -9.77
C TYR A 7 4.59 8.34 -9.96
N ILE A 8 3.97 9.52 -10.01
CA ILE A 8 2.51 9.64 -10.17
C ILE A 8 2.05 8.99 -11.48
N ASN A 9 2.77 9.21 -12.57
CA ASN A 9 2.44 8.63 -13.87
C ASN A 9 2.53 7.11 -13.86
N THR A 10 3.51 6.54 -13.15
CA THR A 10 3.66 5.09 -13.03
C THR A 10 2.49 4.46 -12.28
N ILE A 11 2.09 5.03 -11.15
CA ILE A 11 0.95 4.52 -10.39
C ILE A 11 -0.35 4.71 -11.16
N LYS A 12 -0.58 5.88 -11.78
CA LYS A 12 -1.78 6.10 -12.59
C LYS A 12 -1.85 5.11 -13.75
N ARG A 13 -0.73 4.84 -14.43
CA ARG A 13 -0.67 3.86 -15.52
C ARG A 13 -1.01 2.43 -15.06
N ASN A 14 -0.62 2.07 -13.84
CA ASN A 14 -0.79 0.71 -13.32
C ASN A 14 -2.12 0.49 -12.57
N CYS A 15 -2.61 1.51 -11.88
CA CYS A 15 -3.72 1.41 -10.92
C CYS A 15 -4.98 2.16 -11.36
N ALA A 16 -4.89 3.13 -12.27
CA ALA A 16 -6.07 3.84 -12.78
C ALA A 16 -6.65 3.13 -14.01
N SER A 17 -7.94 3.34 -14.25
CA SER A 17 -8.60 2.86 -15.47
C SER A 17 -8.03 3.59 -16.71
N PRO A 18 -8.01 2.93 -17.88
CA PRO A 18 -7.61 3.58 -19.12
C PRO A 18 -8.49 4.81 -19.39
N VAL A 19 -7.88 5.84 -20.00
CA VAL A 19 -8.50 7.14 -20.29
C VAL A 19 -9.80 7.03 -21.10
N ASN A 20 -9.99 5.92 -21.83
CA ASN A 20 -11.15 5.65 -22.67
C ASN A 20 -12.30 4.95 -21.94
N ALA A 21 -12.19 4.68 -20.64
CA ALA A 21 -13.29 4.16 -19.86
C ALA A 21 -14.37 5.23 -19.73
N THR A 22 -15.62 4.91 -20.09
CA THR A 22 -16.80 5.73 -19.80
C THR A 22 -16.72 6.23 -18.36
N LYS A 23 -16.93 7.54 -18.15
CA LYS A 23 -16.84 8.25 -16.85
C LYS A 23 -17.90 7.80 -15.81
N GLY A 24 -18.17 6.50 -15.71
CA GLY A 24 -19.07 5.89 -14.74
C GLY A 24 -18.38 5.58 -13.41
N LEU A 25 -19.12 4.92 -12.52
CA LEU A 25 -18.70 4.62 -11.15
C LEU A 25 -17.37 3.87 -11.05
N THR A 26 -17.14 2.90 -11.94
CA THR A 26 -15.91 2.10 -11.97
C THR A 26 -14.66 2.94 -12.23
N TYR A 27 -14.78 3.96 -13.09
CA TYR A 27 -13.69 4.90 -13.40
C TYR A 27 -13.29 5.68 -12.15
N TRP A 28 -14.26 6.30 -11.47
CA TRP A 28 -14.01 7.07 -10.25
C TRP A 28 -13.44 6.21 -9.12
N ARG A 29 -13.97 5.00 -8.93
CA ARG A 29 -13.49 4.04 -7.92
C ARG A 29 -12.02 3.65 -8.16
N ASN A 30 -11.63 3.41 -9.40
CA ASN A 30 -10.25 3.03 -9.73
C ASN A 30 -9.30 4.22 -9.62
N ASN A 31 -9.74 5.41 -10.01
CA ASN A 31 -8.95 6.62 -9.86
C ASN A 31 -8.74 7.00 -8.39
N LEU A 32 -9.74 6.80 -7.53
CA LEU A 32 -9.62 6.93 -6.07
C LEU A 32 -8.60 5.94 -5.51
N PHE A 33 -8.65 4.67 -5.91
CA PHE A 33 -7.66 3.68 -5.50
C PHE A 33 -6.23 4.09 -5.90
N ALA A 34 -6.02 4.55 -7.14
CA ALA A 34 -4.73 5.08 -7.56
C ALA A 34 -4.29 6.29 -6.72
N GLY A 35 -5.22 7.18 -6.37
CA GLY A 35 -4.98 8.30 -5.45
C GLY A 35 -4.54 7.83 -4.07
N ILE A 36 -5.23 6.84 -3.48
CA ILE A 36 -4.86 6.24 -2.19
C ILE A 36 -3.42 5.72 -2.26
N ILE A 37 -3.08 4.91 -3.26
CA ILE A 37 -1.70 4.35 -3.39
C ILE A 37 -0.65 5.46 -3.54
N ILE A 38 -0.94 6.54 -4.27
CA ILE A 38 -0.01 7.67 -4.46
C ILE A 38 0.39 8.30 -3.12
N PHE A 39 -0.54 8.47 -2.19
CA PHE A 39 -0.28 9.06 -0.87
C PHE A 39 0.14 8.03 0.18
N LEU A 40 -0.42 6.83 0.10
CA LEU A 40 -0.17 5.77 1.06
C LEU A 40 1.26 5.27 0.99
N LEU A 41 1.83 5.09 -0.20
CA LEU A 41 3.19 4.55 -0.34
C LEU A 41 4.26 5.42 0.35
N PRO A 42 4.36 6.74 0.11
CA PRO A 42 5.31 7.58 0.85
C PRO A 42 4.97 7.65 2.34
N PHE A 43 3.69 7.61 2.70
CA PHE A 43 3.27 7.57 4.09
C PHE A 43 3.76 6.29 4.81
N CYS A 44 3.62 5.12 4.19
CA CYS A 44 4.12 3.86 4.74
C CYS A 44 5.65 3.87 4.90
N VAL A 45 6.40 4.46 3.96
CA VAL A 45 7.86 4.60 4.09
C VAL A 45 8.22 5.46 5.29
N ILE A 46 7.51 6.57 5.50
CA ILE A 46 7.74 7.46 6.66
C ILE A 46 7.34 6.75 7.96
N ALA A 47 6.21 6.03 7.96
CA ALA A 47 5.70 5.30 9.13
C ALA A 47 6.56 4.10 9.53
N LEU A 48 7.30 3.51 8.57
CA LEU A 48 8.21 2.39 8.85
C LEU A 48 9.33 2.78 9.83
N ILE A 49 9.83 4.02 9.76
CA ILE A 49 10.96 4.48 10.58
C ILE A 49 10.64 4.41 12.09
N PRO A 50 9.57 5.07 12.58
CA PRO A 50 9.21 4.96 14.00
C PRO A 50 8.73 3.56 14.37
N GLY A 51 8.05 2.83 13.47
CA GLY A 51 7.57 1.47 13.73
C GLY A 51 8.72 0.48 13.98
N VAL A 52 9.74 0.50 13.12
CA VAL A 52 10.93 -0.34 13.27
C VAL A 52 11.73 0.05 14.51
N TYR A 53 11.91 1.36 14.77
CA TYR A 53 12.59 1.84 15.98
C TYR A 53 11.92 1.32 17.26
N TRP A 54 10.59 1.43 17.34
CA TRP A 54 9.82 0.94 18.49
C TRP A 54 9.87 -0.58 18.66
N SER A 55 9.81 -1.32 17.54
CA SER A 55 9.91 -2.78 17.53
C SER A 55 11.25 -3.28 18.07
N PHE A 56 12.36 -2.60 17.75
CA PHE A 56 13.67 -2.92 18.33
C PHE A 56 13.77 -2.62 19.83
N TYR A 57 13.18 -1.51 20.28
CA TYR A 57 13.17 -1.14 21.69
C TYR A 57 12.34 -2.09 22.57
N THR A 58 11.24 -2.60 22.03
CA THR A 58 10.29 -3.48 22.74
C THR A 58 10.55 -4.97 22.51
N HIS A 59 11.61 -5.32 21.76
CA HIS A 59 11.93 -6.70 21.34
C HIS A 59 10.81 -7.42 20.55
N HIS A 60 9.82 -6.69 20.04
CA HIS A 60 8.73 -7.25 19.24
C HIS A 60 9.07 -7.29 17.75
N TYR A 61 10.05 -8.11 17.38
CA TYR A 61 10.55 -8.24 16.00
C TYR A 61 9.48 -8.66 14.98
N ILE A 62 8.42 -9.32 15.44
CA ILE A 62 7.28 -9.75 14.61
C ILE A 62 6.58 -8.54 13.96
N ILE A 63 6.47 -7.43 14.69
CA ILE A 63 5.80 -6.21 14.20
C ILE A 63 6.62 -5.57 13.06
N ALA A 64 7.94 -5.44 13.24
CA ALA A 64 8.82 -4.90 12.19
C ALA A 64 8.79 -5.76 10.92
N GLN A 65 8.78 -7.09 11.05
CA GLN A 65 8.65 -7.99 9.91
C GLN A 65 7.32 -7.81 9.17
N ALA A 66 6.22 -7.66 9.93
CA ALA A 66 4.89 -7.42 9.36
C ALA A 66 4.82 -6.08 8.61
N ASP A 67 5.34 -5.00 9.19
CA ASP A 67 5.36 -3.67 8.55
C ASP A 67 6.16 -3.68 7.24
N ILE A 68 7.33 -4.34 7.24
CA ILE A 68 8.15 -4.51 6.03
C ILE A 68 7.40 -5.33 4.98
N ALA A 69 6.75 -6.43 5.38
CA ALA A 69 6.00 -7.29 4.46
C ALA A 69 4.82 -6.55 3.81
N VAL A 70 4.10 -5.70 4.57
CA VAL A 70 3.02 -4.87 4.03
C VAL A 70 3.55 -3.81 3.08
N LEU A 71 4.64 -3.12 3.45
CA LEU A 71 5.28 -2.15 2.56
C LEU A 71 5.67 -2.78 1.23
N LEU A 72 6.33 -3.95 1.26
CA LEU A 72 6.71 -4.70 0.06
C LEU A 72 5.49 -5.09 -0.77
N SER A 73 4.42 -5.57 -0.12
CA SER A 73 3.17 -5.93 -0.79
C SER A 73 2.55 -4.74 -1.53
N ILE A 74 2.52 -3.56 -0.88
CA ILE A 74 2.03 -2.31 -1.47
C ILE A 74 2.91 -1.87 -2.64
N LEU A 75 4.23 -2.05 -2.52
CA LEU A 75 5.19 -1.67 -3.56
C LEU A 75 5.05 -2.57 -4.80
N ILE A 76 4.87 -3.89 -4.60
CA ILE A 76 4.58 -4.88 -5.64
C ILE A 76 3.30 -4.47 -6.40
N ILE A 77 2.19 -4.21 -5.70
CA ILE A 77 0.93 -3.82 -6.35
C ILE A 77 0.95 -2.39 -6.91
N ALA A 78 1.92 -1.54 -6.57
CA ALA A 78 2.03 -0.20 -7.14
C ALA A 78 2.84 -0.23 -8.45
N PHE A 79 3.95 -0.98 -8.49
CA PHE A 79 4.93 -0.90 -9.58
C PHE A 79 4.84 -2.04 -10.61
N ILE A 80 4.35 -3.23 -10.24
CA ILE A 80 4.24 -4.35 -11.19
C ILE A 80 3.14 -4.07 -12.22
N LYS A 81 3.46 -4.25 -13.50
CA LYS A 81 2.51 -4.19 -14.63
C LYS A 81 1.84 -5.55 -14.85
N GLY A 82 0.59 -5.55 -15.30
CA GLY A 82 -0.13 -6.79 -15.68
C GLY A 82 -1.04 -7.38 -14.59
N ILE A 83 -0.96 -6.93 -13.34
CA ILE A 83 -1.90 -7.36 -12.30
C ILE A 83 -3.24 -6.65 -12.52
N PRO A 84 -4.38 -7.38 -12.61
CA PRO A 84 -5.70 -6.77 -12.75
C PRO A 84 -6.05 -5.94 -11.51
N ILE A 85 -6.75 -4.83 -11.73
CA ILE A 85 -7.09 -3.85 -10.68
C ILE A 85 -7.85 -4.50 -9.50
N TYR A 86 -8.66 -5.53 -9.79
CA TYR A 86 -9.39 -6.29 -8.76
C TYR A 86 -8.44 -6.99 -7.77
N ILE A 87 -7.42 -7.69 -8.26
CA ILE A 87 -6.44 -8.39 -7.40
C ILE A 87 -5.65 -7.38 -6.57
N ARG A 88 -5.26 -6.23 -7.15
CA ARG A 88 -4.53 -5.18 -6.39
C ARG A 88 -5.33 -4.70 -5.19
N LYS A 89 -6.65 -4.53 -5.35
CA LYS A 89 -7.55 -4.13 -4.26
C LYS A 89 -7.67 -5.20 -3.20
N ILE A 90 -7.77 -6.47 -3.59
CA ILE A 90 -7.79 -7.59 -2.64
C ILE A 90 -6.50 -7.62 -1.84
N VAL A 91 -5.33 -7.58 -2.50
CA VAL A 91 -4.04 -7.60 -1.82
C VAL A 91 -3.92 -6.44 -0.84
N PHE A 92 -4.35 -5.24 -1.25
CA PHE A 92 -4.38 -4.08 -0.37
C PHE A 92 -5.25 -4.31 0.88
N ILE A 93 -6.50 -4.78 0.70
CA ILE A 93 -7.42 -5.05 1.80
C ILE A 93 -6.86 -6.15 2.73
N VAL A 94 -6.41 -7.27 2.16
CA VAL A 94 -5.84 -8.39 2.92
C VAL A 94 -4.61 -7.95 3.71
N SER A 95 -3.72 -7.15 3.12
CA SER A 95 -2.54 -6.63 3.82
C SER A 95 -2.92 -5.72 5.00
N ALA A 96 -3.96 -4.89 4.86
CA ALA A 96 -4.44 -4.04 5.94
C ALA A 96 -5.07 -4.85 7.09
N TYR A 97 -5.88 -5.87 6.77
CA TYR A 97 -6.46 -6.75 7.78
C TYR A 97 -5.40 -7.60 8.49
N LEU A 98 -4.45 -8.18 7.75
CA LEU A 98 -3.35 -8.94 8.35
C LEU A 98 -2.53 -8.08 9.30
N LEU A 99 -2.18 -6.86 8.90
CA LEU A 99 -1.45 -5.92 9.77
C LEU A 99 -2.24 -5.59 11.03
N SER A 100 -3.55 -5.32 10.88
CA SER A 100 -4.44 -5.04 12.01
C SER A 100 -4.51 -6.23 12.98
N CYS A 101 -4.62 -7.47 12.49
CA CYS A 101 -4.61 -8.67 13.33
C CYS A 101 -3.27 -8.85 14.05
N ILE A 102 -2.14 -8.66 13.36
CA ILE A 102 -0.80 -8.79 13.96
C ILE A 102 -0.59 -7.73 15.05
N MET A 103 -0.98 -6.48 14.79
CA MET A 103 -0.93 -5.42 15.80
C MET A 103 -1.81 -5.74 17.00
N LEU A 104 -3.05 -6.18 16.77
CA LEU A 104 -3.98 -6.52 17.85
C LEU A 104 -3.46 -7.68 18.70
N TYR A 105 -2.86 -8.70 18.07
CA TYR A 105 -2.23 -9.81 18.78
C TYR A 105 -1.00 -9.34 19.59
N SER A 106 -0.14 -8.53 18.99
CA SER A 106 1.12 -8.11 19.61
C SER A 106 0.93 -7.05 20.71
N VAL A 107 -0.11 -6.22 20.62
CA VAL A 107 -0.42 -5.16 21.61
C VAL A 107 -1.47 -5.61 22.62
N GLY A 108 -2.46 -6.40 22.20
CA GLY A 108 -3.60 -6.78 23.03
C GLY A 108 -3.43 -8.12 23.76
N LEU A 109 -2.47 -8.97 23.37
CA LEU A 109 -2.23 -10.27 23.98
C LEU A 109 -0.91 -10.37 24.75
N THR A 110 -0.18 -9.25 24.88
CA THR A 110 1.03 -9.11 25.71
C THR A 110 0.75 -8.16 26.85
#